data_AF-A0A316WES3-F1
#
_entry.id   AF-A0A316WES3-F1
#
_cell.length_a   1.000
_cell.length_b   1.000
_cell.length_c   1.000
_cell.angle_alpha   90.00
_cell.angle_beta   90.00
_cell.angle_gamma   90.00
#
_symmetry.space_group_name_H-M   'P 1'
#
loop_
_entity.id
_entity.type
_entity.pdbx_description
1 polymer ?
#
loop_
_entity_poly.entity_id
_entity_poly.type
_entity_poly.pdbx_seq_one_letter_code
_entity_poly.pdbx_strand_id
1 'polypeptide(L)'
;MRSTSLIVGALAIAIGAVSAVPAPQTGTSPAAGPSAPFQPSGPDAASWQTTGCTADFYPNSRLLRSGYTEDKQAMTVGKCLTYCGSLGAYYAGLEYGYQCFCGDALNSPTGTVDTPAAQLTSSNDGGCNTVAPGNGAQRAGGPNKLLVFQSKVNGPAARSVTITNGSYQGCYRDDPNNRLLPAGTYGINDNTVQGCATRCANSGYDLSATEYRSECHCGSSSSVAPPANKKIDESNCNNSCTGNTKQICGGASALSVYKTTLSTTPPTGTPQQPSPVTARNGQKYNFIGCYKDRADPNRALDGAALFSNARTIQGCITTMADRGFKYAALENGNECRGGNTLLYSSTVGATCDKPCSGNSAQTCGGSVYSMSLYQVAA
;
A
#
# COMPACT_ATOMS: atom_id res chain seq x y z
N MET A 1 -108.30 23.10 -13.87
CA MET A 1 -107.07 23.22 -14.69
C MET A 1 -106.31 24.46 -14.23
N ARG A 2 -105.14 24.29 -13.62
CA ARG A 2 -104.01 25.24 -13.62
C ARG A 2 -102.88 24.64 -12.78
N SER A 3 -101.83 24.23 -13.47
CA SER A 3 -100.57 23.73 -12.92
C SER A 3 -99.70 24.89 -12.47
N THR A 4 -98.96 24.72 -11.37
CA THR A 4 -97.73 25.49 -11.13
C THR A 4 -96.73 24.65 -10.34
N SER A 5 -95.57 24.44 -10.94
CA SER A 5 -94.42 23.69 -10.42
C SER A 5 -93.76 24.37 -9.21
N LEU A 6 -93.15 23.59 -8.31
CA LEU A 6 -92.24 24.10 -7.28
C LEU A 6 -90.95 23.30 -7.20
N ILE A 7 -89.88 24.07 -7.03
CA ILE A 7 -88.46 23.82 -7.26
C ILE A 7 -87.83 23.18 -6.01
N VAL A 8 -86.94 22.20 -6.23
CA VAL A 8 -86.14 21.55 -5.20
C VAL A 8 -84.88 22.39 -4.91
N GLY A 9 -84.75 22.91 -3.69
CA GLY A 9 -83.54 23.56 -3.19
C GLY A 9 -83.01 22.83 -1.95
N ALA A 10 -81.84 22.19 -2.07
CA ALA A 10 -81.18 21.46 -0.99
C ALA A 10 -80.49 22.41 0.00
N LEU A 11 -80.70 22.15 1.28
CA LEU A 11 -80.17 22.91 2.42
C LEU A 11 -78.72 22.47 2.70
N ALA A 12 -77.74 23.35 2.47
CA ALA A 12 -76.34 23.13 2.86
C ALA A 12 -76.09 23.73 4.26
N ILE A 13 -75.73 22.86 5.21
CA ILE A 13 -75.34 23.24 6.57
C ILE A 13 -73.85 23.64 6.56
N ALA A 14 -73.55 24.87 6.96
CA ALA A 14 -72.19 25.37 7.12
C ALA A 14 -71.57 24.84 8.43
N ILE A 15 -70.50 24.07 8.31
CA ILE A 15 -69.65 23.66 9.44
C ILE A 15 -68.49 24.65 9.53
N GLY A 16 -68.33 25.30 10.68
CA GLY A 16 -67.26 26.26 10.96
C GLY A 16 -65.87 25.61 10.87
N ALA A 17 -64.97 26.26 10.15
CA ALA A 17 -63.57 25.85 10.05
C ALA A 17 -62.85 26.21 11.36
N VAL A 18 -62.44 25.18 12.11
CA VAL A 18 -61.51 25.31 13.23
C VAL A 18 -60.11 25.54 12.67
N SER A 19 -59.42 26.57 13.15
CA SER A 19 -58.06 26.91 12.76
C SER A 19 -57.12 25.71 12.92
N ALA A 20 -56.58 25.21 11.81
CA ALA A 20 -55.51 24.22 11.84
C ALA A 20 -54.25 24.89 12.42
N VAL A 21 -53.77 24.38 13.55
CA VAL A 21 -52.42 24.65 14.04
C VAL A 21 -51.44 24.17 12.96
N PRO A 22 -50.46 24.99 12.52
CA PRO A 22 -49.48 24.52 11.56
C PRO A 22 -48.69 23.36 12.19
N ALA A 23 -48.55 22.26 11.46
CA ALA A 23 -47.65 21.18 11.84
C ALA A 23 -46.23 21.72 12.09
N PRO A 24 -45.48 21.20 13.08
CA PRO A 24 -44.09 21.57 13.24
C PRO A 24 -43.34 21.16 11.96
N GLN A 25 -42.78 22.13 11.26
CA GLN A 25 -41.96 21.86 10.09
C GLN A 25 -40.66 21.20 10.54
N THR A 26 -40.64 19.87 10.53
CA THR A 26 -39.39 19.09 10.54
C THR A 26 -38.78 19.17 9.15
N GLY A 27 -38.16 20.32 8.88
CA GLY A 27 -37.41 20.59 7.67
C GLY A 27 -36.05 21.18 8.02
N THR A 28 -35.19 20.41 8.70
CA THR A 28 -33.76 20.73 8.70
C THR A 28 -33.21 20.37 7.33
N SER A 29 -33.13 21.36 6.45
CA SER A 29 -32.26 21.30 5.27
C SER A 29 -30.88 20.80 5.71
N PRO A 30 -30.22 19.87 5.00
CA PRO A 30 -28.84 19.50 5.34
C PRO A 30 -28.00 20.76 5.25
N ALA A 31 -27.42 21.21 6.37
CA ALA A 31 -26.52 22.34 6.34
C ALA A 31 -25.33 21.97 5.43
N ALA A 32 -25.00 22.82 4.46
CA ALA A 32 -23.84 22.61 3.60
C ALA A 32 -22.57 22.79 4.44
N GLY A 33 -21.92 21.69 4.83
CA GLY A 33 -20.62 21.73 5.51
C GLY A 33 -19.46 22.01 4.55
N PRO A 34 -18.20 22.00 5.02
CA PRO A 34 -17.66 22.84 6.10
C PRO A 34 -17.69 24.34 5.74
N SER A 35 -17.69 25.25 6.72
CA SER A 35 -17.65 26.69 6.45
C SER A 35 -16.28 27.15 5.92
N ALA A 36 -16.24 28.32 5.28
CA ALA A 36 -15.06 28.85 4.57
C ALA A 36 -13.72 28.78 5.35
N PRO A 37 -13.64 29.03 6.67
CA PRO A 37 -12.39 28.98 7.43
C PRO A 37 -11.73 27.58 7.49
N PHE A 38 -12.50 26.52 7.26
CA PHE A 38 -12.05 25.12 7.33
C PHE A 38 -11.80 24.51 5.94
N GLN A 39 -11.92 25.31 4.88
CA GLN A 39 -11.77 24.84 3.50
C GLN A 39 -10.30 24.79 3.07
N PRO A 40 -9.96 23.96 2.05
CA PRO A 40 -8.66 24.02 1.39
C PRO A 40 -8.38 25.42 0.84
N SER A 41 -7.11 25.79 0.78
CA SER A 41 -6.70 27.11 0.25
C SER A 41 -5.35 27.03 -0.46
N GLY A 42 -4.96 28.11 -1.12
CA GLY A 42 -3.71 28.18 -1.87
C GLY A 42 -3.80 27.53 -3.26
N PRO A 43 -2.66 27.41 -3.97
CA PRO A 43 -2.62 26.95 -5.35
C PRO A 43 -3.22 25.55 -5.56
N ASP A 44 -3.08 24.68 -4.55
CA ASP A 44 -3.51 23.28 -4.65
C ASP A 44 -4.94 23.05 -4.13
N ALA A 45 -5.69 24.09 -3.74
CA ALA A 45 -6.98 23.95 -3.05
C ALA A 45 -7.96 23.00 -3.75
N ALA A 46 -8.03 23.03 -5.08
CA ALA A 46 -8.92 22.18 -5.87
C ALA A 46 -8.59 20.68 -5.72
N SER A 47 -7.32 20.35 -5.51
CA SER A 47 -6.77 19.00 -5.36
C SER A 47 -7.00 18.38 -3.99
N TRP A 48 -7.63 19.11 -3.06
CA TRP A 48 -7.88 18.66 -1.70
C TRP A 48 -9.36 18.82 -1.34
N GLN A 49 -9.81 18.06 -0.35
CA GLN A 49 -11.08 18.24 0.32
C GLN A 49 -10.90 18.16 1.82
N THR A 50 -11.68 18.93 2.56
CA THR A 50 -11.70 18.85 4.02
C THR A 50 -12.34 17.53 4.43
N THR A 51 -11.60 16.73 5.19
CA THR A 51 -12.13 15.52 5.82
C THR A 51 -12.85 15.89 7.11
N GLY A 52 -12.24 16.78 7.91
CA GLY A 52 -12.83 17.36 9.12
C GLY A 52 -11.85 17.44 10.28
N CYS A 53 -12.35 17.67 11.49
CA CYS A 53 -11.56 17.72 12.72
C CYS A 53 -11.52 16.37 13.41
N THR A 54 -10.34 15.89 13.79
CA THR A 54 -10.19 14.60 14.49
C THR A 54 -9.04 14.62 15.49
N ALA A 55 -9.01 13.63 16.37
CA ALA A 55 -7.97 13.50 17.39
C ALA A 55 -6.60 13.17 16.78
N ASP A 56 -5.56 13.75 17.35
CA ASP A 56 -4.19 13.32 17.16
C ASP A 56 -3.66 12.71 18.46
N PHE A 57 -3.09 11.51 18.42
CA PHE A 57 -2.84 10.71 19.65
C PHE A 57 -1.41 10.87 20.18
N TYR A 58 -0.89 12.09 20.25
CA TYR A 58 0.41 12.36 20.86
C TYR A 58 0.41 12.14 22.38
N PRO A 59 1.50 11.63 22.98
CA PRO A 59 2.77 11.22 22.35
C PRO A 59 2.79 9.80 21.80
N ASN A 60 1.74 9.02 22.05
CA ASN A 60 1.74 7.57 21.84
C ASN A 60 1.66 7.15 20.36
N SER A 61 0.97 7.92 19.52
CA SER A 61 0.68 7.57 18.13
C SER A 61 0.11 8.75 17.34
N ARG A 62 0.95 9.46 16.58
CA ARG A 62 0.45 10.49 15.66
C ARG A 62 -0.49 9.89 14.60
N LEU A 63 -1.55 10.61 14.25
CA LEU A 63 -2.54 10.24 13.23
C LEU A 63 -1.90 10.20 11.84
N LEU A 64 -1.08 11.20 11.51
CA LEU A 64 -0.34 11.34 10.26
C LEU A 64 1.16 11.25 10.55
N ARG A 65 1.88 10.36 9.84
CA ARG A 65 3.24 9.94 10.20
C ARG A 65 4.27 9.99 9.08
N SER A 66 3.88 10.36 7.87
CA SER A 66 4.72 10.26 6.67
C SER A 66 5.48 11.56 6.33
N GLY A 67 5.09 12.70 6.90
CA GLY A 67 5.78 13.98 6.69
C GLY A 67 5.48 14.98 7.79
N TYR A 68 6.42 15.88 8.04
CA TYR A 68 6.31 16.93 9.06
C TYR A 68 7.03 18.19 8.63
N THR A 69 6.38 19.33 8.79
CA THR A 69 7.00 20.66 8.74
C THR A 69 6.27 21.61 9.67
N GLU A 70 6.92 22.69 10.10
CA GLU A 70 6.29 23.73 10.91
C GLU A 70 6.74 25.14 10.52
N ASP A 71 5.86 26.12 10.72
CA ASP A 71 6.15 27.54 10.50
C ASP A 71 5.34 28.38 11.50
N LYS A 72 5.95 28.74 12.63
CA LYS A 72 5.28 29.45 13.74
C LYS A 72 4.80 30.86 13.37
N GLN A 73 5.28 31.43 12.27
CA GLN A 73 5.01 32.82 11.91
C GLN A 73 4.09 32.92 10.70
N ALA A 74 4.21 32.00 9.75
CA ALA A 74 3.57 32.15 8.46
C ALA A 74 2.93 30.87 7.93
N MET A 75 2.72 29.82 8.76
CA MET A 75 1.96 28.64 8.32
C MET A 75 0.54 29.03 7.87
N THR A 76 0.11 28.43 6.77
CA THR A 76 -1.25 28.52 6.22
C THR A 76 -1.72 27.13 5.86
N VAL A 77 -3.04 26.95 5.69
CA VAL A 77 -3.61 25.72 5.14
C VAL A 77 -2.94 25.42 3.80
N GLY A 78 -2.87 26.42 2.89
CA GLY A 78 -2.26 26.24 1.58
C GLY A 78 -0.79 25.81 1.61
N LYS A 79 0.04 26.38 2.49
CA LYS A 79 1.45 25.93 2.63
C LYS A 79 1.54 24.46 3.01
N CYS A 80 0.69 24.01 3.94
CA CYS A 80 0.68 22.61 4.34
C CYS A 80 0.20 21.69 3.21
N LEU A 81 -0.87 22.08 2.50
CA LEU A 81 -1.38 21.31 1.36
C LEU A 81 -0.35 21.20 0.22
N THR A 82 0.35 22.28 -0.10
CA THR A 82 1.43 22.25 -1.09
C THR A 82 2.59 21.37 -0.65
N TYR A 83 3.02 21.45 0.61
CA TYR A 83 4.06 20.58 1.15
C TYR A 83 3.66 19.10 1.07
N CYS A 84 2.50 18.73 1.62
CA CYS A 84 2.03 17.34 1.58
C CYS A 84 1.76 16.87 0.14
N GLY A 85 1.29 17.76 -0.73
CA GLY A 85 1.12 17.49 -2.16
C GLY A 85 2.45 17.15 -2.84
N SER A 86 3.52 17.90 -2.54
CA SER A 86 4.86 17.65 -3.09
C SER A 86 5.47 16.32 -2.64
N LEU A 87 5.06 15.82 -1.47
CA LEU A 87 5.41 14.48 -0.99
C LEU A 87 4.54 13.37 -1.59
N GLY A 88 3.52 13.72 -2.37
CA GLY A 88 2.51 12.78 -2.86
C GLY A 88 1.71 12.14 -1.73
N ALA A 89 1.52 12.84 -0.62
CA ALA A 89 0.78 12.34 0.53
C ALA A 89 -0.73 12.36 0.27
N TYR A 90 -1.43 11.34 0.78
CA TYR A 90 -2.88 11.26 0.63
C TYR A 90 -3.65 12.16 1.61
N TYR A 91 -3.09 12.37 2.80
CA TYR A 91 -3.64 13.21 3.84
C TYR A 91 -2.64 14.30 4.25
N ALA A 92 -3.19 15.46 4.56
CA ALA A 92 -2.52 16.57 5.20
C ALA A 92 -3.31 16.95 6.46
N GLY A 93 -2.64 17.42 7.49
CA GLY A 93 -3.30 17.85 8.72
C GLY A 93 -2.54 18.97 9.40
N LEU A 94 -3.27 19.99 9.89
CA LEU A 94 -2.67 21.07 10.67
C LEU A 94 -3.01 20.94 12.16
N GLU A 95 -1.99 21.02 13.02
CA GLU A 95 -2.10 21.09 14.49
C GLU A 95 -1.55 22.42 14.99
N TYR A 96 -2.15 22.98 16.05
CA TYR A 96 -1.78 24.24 16.70
C TYR A 96 -1.69 25.48 15.76
N GLY A 97 -2.22 25.41 14.55
CA GLY A 97 -2.09 26.49 13.54
C GLY A 97 -0.79 26.49 12.77
N TYR A 98 0.30 25.97 13.33
CA TYR A 98 1.64 26.08 12.75
C TYR A 98 2.33 24.76 12.38
N GLN A 99 1.82 23.62 12.85
CA GLN A 99 2.41 22.31 12.56
C GLN A 99 1.63 21.65 11.42
N CYS A 100 2.35 21.17 10.42
CA CYS A 100 1.81 20.47 9.28
C CYS A 100 2.31 19.03 9.27
N PHE A 101 1.38 18.09 9.26
CA PHE A 101 1.64 16.67 9.20
C PHE A 101 1.08 16.09 7.90
N CYS A 102 1.80 15.16 7.30
CA CYS A 102 1.37 14.45 6.10
C CYS A 102 1.30 12.96 6.40
N GLY A 103 0.38 12.26 5.77
CA GLY A 103 0.25 10.82 5.92
C GLY A 103 -0.41 10.20 4.71
N ASP A 104 -0.20 8.92 4.54
CA ASP A 104 -0.95 8.17 3.52
C ASP A 104 -2.19 7.50 4.13
N ALA A 105 -2.23 7.34 5.45
CA ALA A 105 -3.34 6.75 6.20
C ALA A 105 -3.67 7.57 7.44
N LEU A 106 -4.91 7.43 7.94
CA LEU A 106 -5.35 7.94 9.23
C LEU A 106 -5.10 6.86 10.29
N ASN A 107 -4.04 7.02 11.09
CA ASN A 107 -3.63 6.01 12.08
C ASN A 107 -4.37 6.19 13.41
N SER A 108 -5.11 5.18 13.85
CA SER A 108 -5.77 5.18 15.18
C SER A 108 -5.23 4.04 16.06
N PRO A 109 -4.88 4.30 17.34
CA PRO A 109 -4.48 3.25 18.29
C PRO A 109 -5.58 2.20 18.51
N THR A 110 -6.85 2.57 18.31
CA THR A 110 -8.03 1.72 18.52
C THR A 110 -8.62 1.18 17.22
N GLY A 111 -7.99 1.46 16.07
CA GLY A 111 -8.48 1.04 14.75
C GLY A 111 -9.75 1.76 14.27
N THR A 112 -10.42 2.52 15.14
CA THR A 112 -11.57 3.36 14.77
C THR A 112 -11.07 4.78 14.60
N VAL A 113 -11.19 5.32 13.38
CA VAL A 113 -11.03 6.75 13.14
C VAL A 113 -12.43 7.33 13.25
N ASP A 114 -12.69 8.13 14.30
CA ASP A 114 -13.94 8.88 14.37
C ASP A 114 -14.10 9.64 13.06
N THR A 115 -15.18 9.32 12.33
CA THR A 115 -15.47 9.96 11.05
C THR A 115 -15.54 11.46 11.34
N PRO A 116 -14.58 12.27 10.85
CA PRO A 116 -14.49 13.65 11.28
C PRO A 116 -15.78 14.36 10.90
N ALA A 117 -16.29 15.23 11.78
CA ALA A 117 -17.56 15.91 11.51
C ALA A 117 -17.43 16.74 10.22
N ALA A 118 -18.10 16.30 9.15
CA ALA A 118 -18.09 16.99 7.85
C ALA A 118 -18.76 18.37 7.89
N GLN A 119 -19.39 18.70 9.02
CA GLN A 119 -20.17 19.90 9.30
C GLN A 119 -19.36 20.89 10.16
N LEU A 120 -18.12 21.26 9.79
CA LEU A 120 -17.34 22.19 10.60
C LEU A 120 -17.85 23.63 10.47
N THR A 121 -18.21 24.22 11.60
CA THR A 121 -18.49 25.64 11.82
C THR A 121 -17.77 26.08 13.10
N SER A 122 -17.69 27.39 13.35
CA SER A 122 -17.06 27.90 14.58
C SER A 122 -17.76 27.48 15.88
N SER A 123 -18.96 26.90 15.84
CA SER A 123 -19.69 26.42 17.01
C SER A 123 -19.65 24.89 17.20
N ASN A 124 -19.08 24.14 16.26
CA ASN A 124 -19.02 22.68 16.30
C ASN A 124 -17.73 22.11 15.67
N ASP A 125 -16.63 22.86 15.73
CA ASP A 125 -15.37 22.52 15.07
C ASP A 125 -14.58 21.36 15.70
N GLY A 126 -15.05 20.78 16.82
CA GLY A 126 -14.41 19.65 17.47
C GLY A 126 -13.02 19.95 18.07
N GLY A 127 -12.67 21.23 18.26
CA GLY A 127 -11.36 21.67 18.73
C GLY A 127 -10.41 22.11 17.61
N CYS A 128 -10.92 22.30 16.38
CA CYS A 128 -10.13 22.77 15.23
C CYS A 128 -10.35 24.26 14.90
N ASN A 129 -10.40 25.12 15.91
CA ASN A 129 -10.57 26.57 15.72
C ASN A 129 -9.27 27.38 15.85
N THR A 130 -8.10 26.73 15.87
CA THR A 130 -6.83 27.45 16.01
C THR A 130 -6.56 28.25 14.75
N VAL A 131 -6.15 29.50 14.89
CA VAL A 131 -5.84 30.37 13.75
C VAL A 131 -4.48 30.00 13.15
N ALA A 132 -4.40 29.90 11.83
CA ALA A 132 -3.11 29.76 11.14
C ALA A 132 -2.37 31.11 11.12
N PRO A 133 -1.11 31.20 11.59
CA PRO A 133 -0.43 32.48 11.79
C PRO A 133 -0.17 33.24 10.48
N GLY A 134 -0.02 32.54 9.36
CA GLY A 134 0.14 33.16 8.04
C GLY A 134 -1.16 33.65 7.40
N ASN A 135 -2.34 33.30 7.95
CA ASN A 135 -3.62 33.79 7.47
C ASN A 135 -4.72 33.67 8.55
N GLY A 136 -5.12 34.81 9.12
CA GLY A 136 -6.13 34.89 10.18
C GLY A 136 -7.53 34.35 9.83
N ALA A 137 -7.85 34.22 8.54
CA ALA A 137 -9.12 33.67 8.08
C ALA A 137 -9.15 32.14 8.07
N GLN A 138 -7.99 31.49 8.20
CA GLN A 138 -7.86 30.03 8.11
C GLN A 138 -7.83 29.41 9.49
N ARG A 139 -8.27 28.15 9.56
CA ARG A 139 -8.29 27.36 10.79
C ARG A 139 -7.40 26.13 10.69
N ALA A 140 -7.08 25.60 11.85
CA ALA A 140 -6.27 24.43 12.07
C ALA A 140 -6.73 23.73 13.35
N GLY A 141 -6.20 22.54 13.57
CA GLY A 141 -6.38 21.81 14.81
C GLY A 141 -5.84 22.52 16.05
N GLY A 142 -6.43 22.24 17.20
CA GLY A 142 -5.94 22.63 18.53
C GLY A 142 -5.12 21.52 19.19
N PRO A 143 -4.96 21.56 20.54
CA PRO A 143 -4.23 20.53 21.27
C PRO A 143 -4.76 19.12 21.00
N ASN A 144 -3.90 18.23 20.49
CA ASN A 144 -4.24 16.85 20.13
C ASN A 144 -5.43 16.76 19.17
N LYS A 145 -5.55 17.74 18.26
CA LYS A 145 -6.57 17.80 17.21
C LYS A 145 -5.91 18.17 15.91
N LEU A 146 -6.26 17.48 14.82
CA LEU A 146 -5.86 17.83 13.47
C LEU A 146 -7.08 18.26 12.67
N LEU A 147 -6.97 19.41 12.00
CA LEU A 147 -7.84 19.70 10.86
C LEU A 147 -7.26 18.97 9.65
N VAL A 148 -7.97 17.93 9.20
CA VAL A 148 -7.48 16.99 8.18
C VAL A 148 -8.08 17.29 6.81
N PHE A 149 -7.22 17.22 5.81
CA PHE A 149 -7.54 17.31 4.40
C PHE A 149 -7.11 16.03 3.70
N GLN A 150 -7.93 15.58 2.76
CA GLN A 150 -7.66 14.44 1.90
C GLN A 150 -7.39 14.93 0.48
N SER A 151 -6.38 14.37 -0.16
CA SER A 151 -6.08 14.66 -1.56
C SER A 151 -7.09 13.96 -2.46
N LYS A 152 -7.53 14.64 -3.51
CA LYS A 152 -8.33 14.07 -4.60
C LYS A 152 -7.47 13.49 -5.72
N VAL A 153 -6.18 13.85 -5.74
CA VAL A 153 -5.25 13.55 -6.83
C VAL A 153 -4.07 12.70 -6.39
N ASN A 154 -3.77 12.65 -5.10
CA ASN A 154 -2.86 11.69 -4.50
C ASN A 154 -3.68 10.58 -3.84
N GLY A 155 -3.05 9.43 -3.61
CA GLY A 155 -3.68 8.26 -3.02
C GLY A 155 -3.22 6.96 -3.68
N PRO A 156 -3.73 5.80 -3.24
CA PRO A 156 -3.28 4.47 -3.68
C PRO A 156 -3.41 4.23 -5.19
N ALA A 157 -4.50 4.71 -5.81
CA ALA A 157 -4.65 4.69 -7.27
C ALA A 157 -3.77 5.70 -8.01
N ALA A 158 -3.41 6.83 -7.38
CA ALA A 158 -2.57 7.85 -8.01
C ALA A 158 -1.08 7.54 -7.92
N ARG A 159 -0.64 6.78 -6.90
CA ARG A 159 0.69 6.14 -6.85
C ARG A 159 0.71 4.89 -7.72
N SER A 160 0.42 5.09 -9.01
CA SER A 160 0.78 4.17 -10.07
C SER A 160 2.30 3.94 -10.01
N VAL A 161 2.73 2.95 -9.23
CA VAL A 161 4.06 2.38 -9.38
C VAL A 161 4.02 1.70 -10.75
N THR A 162 4.79 2.20 -11.71
CA THR A 162 5.10 1.45 -12.91
C THR A 162 5.81 0.18 -12.46
N ILE A 163 5.09 -0.93 -12.42
CA ILE A 163 5.70 -2.24 -12.27
C ILE A 163 6.16 -2.72 -13.63
N THR A 164 7.35 -3.29 -13.69
CA THR A 164 7.88 -3.84 -14.93
C THR A 164 6.92 -4.91 -15.44
N ASN A 165 6.44 -4.75 -16.68
CA ASN A 165 5.51 -5.68 -17.33
C ASN A 165 4.17 -5.87 -16.61
N GLY A 166 3.68 -4.88 -15.87
CA GLY A 166 2.38 -5.01 -15.23
C GLY A 166 1.64 -3.70 -15.03
N SER A 167 0.42 -3.82 -14.49
CA SER A 167 -0.46 -2.69 -14.22
C SER A 167 -1.25 -2.89 -12.94
N TYR A 168 -1.56 -1.79 -12.27
CA TYR A 168 -2.45 -1.77 -11.12
C TYR A 168 -3.90 -2.06 -11.53
N GLN A 169 -4.57 -2.94 -10.80
CA GLN A 169 -5.95 -3.37 -11.07
C GLN A 169 -6.98 -2.71 -10.13
N GLY A 170 -6.50 -2.16 -9.01
CA GLY A 170 -7.31 -1.46 -8.00
C GLY A 170 -7.15 -2.03 -6.59
N CYS A 171 -7.87 -1.41 -5.67
CA CYS A 171 -8.00 -1.85 -4.28
C CYS A 171 -9.15 -2.86 -4.12
N TYR A 172 -8.89 -4.01 -3.52
CA TYR A 172 -9.89 -5.07 -3.32
C TYR A 172 -9.98 -5.47 -1.86
N ARG A 173 -11.20 -5.72 -1.37
CA ARG A 173 -11.41 -6.29 -0.03
C ARG A 173 -10.88 -7.72 0.01
N ASP A 174 -10.10 -8.02 1.03
CA ASP A 174 -9.66 -9.37 1.35
C ASP A 174 -10.34 -9.93 2.60
N ASP A 175 -10.45 -11.24 2.67
CA ASP A 175 -11.03 -11.95 3.80
C ASP A 175 -10.04 -13.03 4.27
N PRO A 176 -9.54 -12.99 5.52
CA PRO A 176 -8.66 -14.01 6.05
C PRO A 176 -9.16 -15.45 5.94
N ASN A 177 -10.48 -15.64 5.93
CA ASN A 177 -11.11 -16.96 5.82
C ASN A 177 -11.42 -17.35 4.37
N ASN A 178 -11.34 -16.39 3.44
CA ASN A 178 -11.62 -16.59 2.03
C ASN A 178 -10.76 -15.63 1.19
N ARG A 179 -9.45 -15.87 1.25
CA ARG A 179 -8.43 -14.99 0.67
C ARG A 179 -8.64 -14.86 -0.83
N LEU A 180 -8.68 -13.62 -1.31
CA LEU A 180 -8.80 -13.34 -2.73
C LEU A 180 -7.60 -13.90 -3.49
N LEU A 181 -6.39 -13.65 -2.99
CA LEU A 181 -5.15 -14.19 -3.54
C LEU A 181 -4.54 -15.14 -2.48
N PRO A 182 -4.75 -16.47 -2.58
CA PRO A 182 -4.52 -17.39 -1.47
C PRO A 182 -3.03 -17.69 -1.20
N ALA A 183 -2.14 -17.48 -2.18
CA ALA A 183 -0.71 -17.75 -2.00
C ALA A 183 0.00 -16.55 -1.35
N GLY A 184 -0.07 -16.45 -0.03
CA GLY A 184 0.47 -15.33 0.77
C GLY A 184 1.87 -15.57 1.36
N THR A 185 2.66 -14.50 1.45
CA THR A 185 3.90 -14.38 2.22
C THR A 185 3.76 -13.19 3.17
N TYR A 186 4.02 -13.41 4.46
CA TYR A 186 3.74 -12.45 5.53
C TYR A 186 5.02 -11.94 6.20
N GLY A 187 4.95 -10.76 6.83
CA GLY A 187 6.04 -10.24 7.67
C GLY A 187 7.31 -9.82 6.90
N ILE A 188 7.15 -9.39 5.66
CA ILE A 188 8.27 -8.98 4.79
C ILE A 188 8.74 -7.58 5.21
N ASN A 189 9.93 -7.51 5.81
CA ASN A 189 10.49 -6.26 6.35
C ASN A 189 10.89 -5.24 5.27
N ASP A 190 11.14 -5.68 4.04
CA ASP A 190 11.57 -4.87 2.89
C ASP A 190 10.57 -4.93 1.73
N ASN A 191 9.27 -5.06 2.05
CA ASN A 191 8.25 -5.23 1.03
C ASN A 191 8.15 -4.00 0.12
N THR A 192 8.00 -4.23 -1.17
CA THR A 192 7.74 -3.20 -2.19
C THR A 192 6.73 -3.76 -3.18
N VAL A 193 6.06 -2.88 -3.92
CA VAL A 193 5.10 -3.30 -4.96
C VAL A 193 5.80 -4.18 -6.01
N GLN A 194 6.93 -3.71 -6.54
CA GLN A 194 7.72 -4.46 -7.53
C GLN A 194 8.28 -5.76 -6.94
N GLY A 195 8.77 -5.73 -5.69
CA GLY A 195 9.29 -6.92 -5.03
C GLY A 195 8.23 -8.01 -4.88
N CYS A 196 7.00 -7.62 -4.53
CA CYS A 196 5.88 -8.56 -4.47
C CYS A 196 5.53 -9.12 -5.86
N ALA A 197 5.40 -8.25 -6.87
CA ALA A 197 5.13 -8.66 -8.25
C ALA A 197 6.18 -9.65 -8.77
N THR A 198 7.47 -9.41 -8.51
CA THR A 198 8.55 -10.31 -8.88
C THR A 198 8.47 -11.65 -8.16
N ARG A 199 8.15 -11.69 -6.85
CA ARG A 199 7.97 -12.95 -6.11
C ARG A 199 6.83 -13.80 -6.69
N CYS A 200 5.71 -13.17 -7.02
CA CYS A 200 4.57 -13.87 -7.62
C CYS A 200 4.90 -14.36 -9.02
N ALA A 201 5.51 -13.52 -9.87
CA ALA A 201 5.91 -13.92 -11.21
C ALA A 201 6.92 -15.09 -11.22
N ASN A 202 7.91 -15.07 -10.32
CA ASN A 202 8.86 -16.18 -10.14
C ASN A 202 8.19 -17.49 -9.68
N SER A 203 7.00 -17.39 -9.10
CA SER A 203 6.19 -18.53 -8.67
C SER A 203 5.12 -18.91 -9.70
N GLY A 204 5.15 -18.33 -10.90
CA GLY A 204 4.21 -18.61 -12.00
C GLY A 204 2.85 -17.91 -11.86
N TYR A 205 2.73 -16.93 -10.97
CA TYR A 205 1.49 -16.18 -10.73
C TYR A 205 1.50 -14.84 -11.46
N ASP A 206 0.49 -14.59 -12.31
CA ASP A 206 0.32 -13.35 -13.06
C ASP A 206 -0.44 -12.27 -12.27
N LEU A 207 -0.97 -12.61 -11.09
CA LEU A 207 -1.49 -11.66 -10.12
C LEU A 207 -0.58 -11.60 -8.90
N SER A 208 -0.36 -10.37 -8.44
CA SER A 208 0.29 -10.05 -7.18
C SER A 208 -0.53 -9.01 -6.44
N ALA A 209 -0.48 -9.03 -5.12
CA ALA A 209 -1.08 -8.00 -4.32
C ALA A 209 -0.34 -7.81 -3.01
N THR A 210 -0.33 -6.58 -2.54
CA THR A 210 0.24 -6.24 -1.24
C THR A 210 -0.89 -5.98 -0.25
N GLU A 211 -0.74 -6.48 0.97
CA GLU A 211 -1.65 -6.24 2.10
C GLU A 211 -0.83 -5.73 3.28
N TYR A 212 -1.46 -4.89 4.11
CA TYR A 212 -0.97 -4.51 5.43
C TYR A 212 0.53 -4.19 5.52
N ARG A 213 1.06 -3.45 4.53
CA ARG A 213 2.47 -2.99 4.42
C ARG A 213 3.47 -4.08 4.08
N SER A 214 3.42 -5.21 4.78
CA SER A 214 4.46 -6.24 4.82
C SER A 214 4.03 -7.58 4.22
N GLU A 215 2.83 -7.67 3.67
CA GLU A 215 2.30 -8.91 3.12
C GLU A 215 2.31 -8.87 1.59
N CYS A 216 2.50 -10.03 0.99
CA CYS A 216 2.51 -10.22 -0.46
C CYS A 216 1.72 -11.48 -0.82
N HIS A 217 0.70 -11.32 -1.65
CA HIS A 217 -0.24 -12.35 -2.03
C HIS A 217 -0.15 -12.58 -3.53
N CYS A 218 -0.19 -13.85 -3.94
CA CYS A 218 -0.07 -14.26 -5.32
C CYS A 218 -1.30 -15.08 -5.74
N GLY A 219 -1.58 -15.08 -7.03
CA GLY A 219 -2.60 -15.93 -7.62
C GLY A 219 -2.54 -15.91 -9.13
N SER A 220 -3.26 -16.83 -9.76
CA SER A 220 -3.36 -16.85 -11.22
C SER A 220 -4.68 -16.23 -11.66
N SER A 221 -4.66 -15.28 -12.60
CA SER A 221 -5.87 -14.70 -13.16
C SER A 221 -6.73 -15.72 -13.91
N SER A 222 -6.15 -16.86 -14.29
CA SER A 222 -6.87 -18.01 -14.86
C SER A 222 -7.76 -18.74 -13.83
N SER A 223 -7.39 -18.67 -12.54
CA SER A 223 -8.06 -19.40 -11.45
C SER A 223 -8.82 -18.46 -10.51
N VAL A 224 -8.34 -17.23 -10.39
CA VAL A 224 -8.84 -16.19 -9.49
C VAL A 224 -8.80 -14.87 -10.25
N ALA A 225 -9.91 -14.48 -10.86
CA ALA A 225 -10.08 -13.11 -11.34
C ALA A 225 -10.62 -12.26 -10.19
N PRO A 226 -9.95 -11.17 -9.77
CA PRO A 226 -10.48 -10.25 -8.76
C PRO A 226 -11.86 -9.75 -9.17
N PRO A 227 -12.94 -10.14 -8.46
CA PRO A 227 -14.28 -9.86 -8.95
C PRO A 227 -14.64 -8.40 -8.67
N ALA A 228 -15.37 -7.77 -9.60
CA ALA A 228 -15.70 -6.35 -9.52
C ALA A 228 -16.44 -5.98 -8.21
N ASN A 229 -17.24 -6.89 -7.65
CA ASN A 229 -17.97 -6.69 -6.40
C ASN A 229 -17.08 -6.69 -5.13
N LYS A 230 -15.82 -7.10 -5.23
CA LYS A 230 -14.83 -7.00 -4.15
C LYS A 230 -13.95 -5.76 -4.28
N LYS A 231 -14.04 -5.01 -5.38
CA LYS A 231 -13.34 -3.74 -5.53
C LYS A 231 -13.91 -2.72 -4.54
N ILE A 232 -13.05 -2.06 -3.79
CA ILE A 232 -13.40 -1.09 -2.75
C ILE A 232 -12.71 0.25 -3.02
N ASP A 233 -13.09 1.26 -2.24
CA ASP A 233 -12.47 2.58 -2.35
C ASP A 233 -10.96 2.49 -2.11
N GLU A 234 -10.20 3.20 -2.94
CA GLU A 234 -8.74 3.25 -2.90
C GLU A 234 -8.24 3.75 -1.53
N SER A 235 -9.04 4.54 -0.80
CA SER A 235 -8.72 4.98 0.55
C SER A 235 -8.47 3.84 1.54
N ASN A 236 -8.93 2.62 1.25
CA ASN A 236 -8.71 1.44 2.08
C ASN A 236 -7.34 0.81 1.85
N CYS A 237 -6.73 1.00 0.68
CA CYS A 237 -5.41 0.47 0.36
C CYS A 237 -4.34 1.52 0.61
N ASN A 238 -4.22 2.08 1.81
CA ASN A 238 -3.45 3.30 2.05
C ASN A 238 -2.18 3.12 2.91
N ASN A 239 -1.81 1.87 3.16
CA ASN A 239 -0.70 1.51 4.02
C ASN A 239 0.64 1.60 3.28
N SER A 240 1.61 2.33 3.83
CA SER A 240 2.93 2.45 3.22
C SER A 240 3.72 1.14 3.28
N CYS A 241 4.40 0.78 2.18
CA CYS A 241 5.23 -0.42 2.14
C CYS A 241 6.38 -0.37 3.15
N THR A 242 6.74 -1.52 3.73
CA THR A 242 7.84 -1.63 4.70
C THR A 242 9.22 -1.36 4.08
N GLY A 243 9.43 -1.73 2.81
CA GLY A 243 10.68 -1.50 2.07
C GLY A 243 10.74 -0.19 1.28
N ASN A 244 9.61 0.50 1.09
CA ASN A 244 9.58 1.82 0.46
C ASN A 244 8.34 2.61 0.90
N THR A 245 8.53 3.56 1.82
CA THR A 245 7.43 4.36 2.38
C THR A 245 6.75 5.28 1.37
N LYS A 246 7.35 5.51 0.19
CA LYS A 246 6.75 6.25 -0.92
C LYS A 246 5.81 5.39 -1.77
N GLN A 247 5.78 4.08 -1.54
CA GLN A 247 4.88 3.14 -2.20
C GLN A 247 3.78 2.72 -1.23
N ILE A 248 2.68 2.26 -1.83
CA ILE A 248 1.49 1.82 -1.11
C ILE A 248 1.38 0.30 -1.25
N CYS A 249 1.16 -0.38 -0.13
CA CYS A 249 1.13 -1.82 0.01
C CYS A 249 -0.15 -2.30 0.69
N GLY A 250 -1.30 -2.07 0.03
CA GLY A 250 -2.62 -2.48 0.52
C GLY A 250 -3.07 -1.69 1.75
N GLY A 251 -3.86 -2.35 2.58
CA GLY A 251 -4.41 -1.87 3.85
C GLY A 251 -4.80 -3.04 4.74
N ALA A 252 -5.53 -2.78 5.83
CA ALA A 252 -6.08 -3.87 6.65
C ALA A 252 -7.23 -4.56 5.92
N SER A 253 -7.11 -5.86 5.61
CA SER A 253 -8.11 -6.59 4.80
C SER A 253 -8.40 -5.94 3.45
N ALA A 254 -7.38 -5.30 2.87
CA ALA A 254 -7.46 -4.56 1.62
C ALA A 254 -6.18 -4.79 0.79
N LEU A 255 -6.34 -5.36 -0.39
CA LEU A 255 -5.28 -5.73 -1.32
C LEU A 255 -5.11 -4.67 -2.39
N SER A 256 -3.90 -4.12 -2.53
CA SER A 256 -3.50 -3.40 -3.74
C SER A 256 -3.12 -4.44 -4.79
N VAL A 257 -4.01 -4.70 -5.76
CA VAL A 257 -3.83 -5.79 -6.75
C VAL A 257 -3.17 -5.30 -8.01
N TYR A 258 -2.21 -6.07 -8.52
CA TYR A 258 -1.46 -5.82 -9.74
C TYR A 258 -1.49 -7.06 -10.63
N LYS A 259 -1.57 -6.84 -11.94
CA LYS A 259 -1.48 -7.89 -12.96
C LYS A 259 -0.21 -7.70 -13.76
N THR A 260 0.59 -8.76 -13.86
CA THR A 260 1.86 -8.77 -14.59
C THR A 260 1.73 -9.74 -15.77
N THR A 261 2.22 -9.37 -16.94
CA THR A 261 2.37 -10.33 -18.04
C THR A 261 3.52 -11.27 -17.69
N LEU A 262 3.17 -12.53 -17.43
CA LEU A 262 4.16 -13.59 -17.28
C LEU A 262 4.89 -13.77 -18.61
N SER A 263 6.16 -13.39 -18.62
CA SER A 263 7.02 -13.67 -19.75
C SER A 263 7.36 -15.16 -19.70
N THR A 264 6.92 -15.93 -20.70
CA THR A 264 7.35 -17.33 -20.90
C THR A 264 8.83 -17.44 -21.30
N THR A 265 9.50 -16.29 -21.45
CA THR A 265 10.92 -16.14 -21.70
C THR A 265 11.54 -15.43 -20.49
N PRO A 266 12.61 -15.98 -19.87
CA PRO A 266 13.31 -15.32 -18.77
C PRO A 266 13.64 -13.86 -19.11
N PRO A 267 13.47 -12.90 -18.19
CA PRO A 267 13.62 -11.48 -18.49
C PRO A 267 15.02 -11.18 -19.02
N THR A 268 15.08 -10.77 -20.30
CA THR A 268 16.23 -10.20 -20.98
C THR A 268 16.50 -8.81 -20.40
N GLY A 269 17.26 -8.75 -19.30
CA GLY A 269 17.61 -7.50 -18.62
C GLY A 269 18.14 -7.67 -17.20
N THR A 270 17.88 -8.82 -16.55
CA THR A 270 18.61 -9.23 -15.35
C THR A 270 19.98 -9.80 -15.72
N PRO A 271 21.04 -9.60 -14.91
CA PRO A 271 22.33 -10.26 -15.14
C PRO A 271 22.11 -11.77 -15.24
N GLN A 272 22.29 -12.30 -16.45
CA GLN A 272 21.99 -13.69 -16.77
C GLN A 272 22.84 -14.60 -15.89
N GLN A 273 22.19 -15.45 -15.08
CA GLN A 273 22.88 -16.56 -14.44
C GLN A 273 23.27 -17.54 -15.57
N PRO A 274 24.58 -17.79 -15.81
CA PRO A 274 25.00 -18.74 -16.82
C PRO A 274 24.46 -20.14 -16.45
N SER A 275 23.90 -20.84 -17.42
CA SER A 275 23.34 -22.19 -17.25
C SER A 275 23.33 -22.90 -18.61
N PRO A 276 23.98 -24.07 -18.78
CA PRO A 276 24.84 -24.73 -17.79
C PRO A 276 26.16 -23.99 -17.57
N VAL A 277 26.74 -24.17 -16.38
CA VAL A 277 28.13 -23.82 -16.07
C VAL A 277 28.96 -25.10 -16.11
N THR A 278 30.00 -25.14 -16.94
CA THR A 278 30.90 -26.30 -17.04
C THR A 278 32.07 -26.10 -16.09
N ALA A 279 32.23 -26.99 -15.11
CA ALA A 279 33.39 -27.02 -14.22
C ALA A 279 34.66 -27.50 -14.95
N ARG A 280 35.83 -27.32 -14.32
CA ARG A 280 37.12 -27.72 -14.90
C ARG A 280 37.21 -29.22 -15.17
N ASN A 281 36.56 -30.03 -14.34
CA ASN A 281 36.49 -31.49 -14.50
C ASN A 281 35.45 -31.94 -15.56
N GLY A 282 34.85 -31.01 -16.31
CA GLY A 282 33.83 -31.29 -17.33
C GLY A 282 32.41 -31.44 -16.79
N GLN A 283 32.21 -31.49 -15.47
CA GLN A 283 30.90 -31.59 -14.85
C GLN A 283 30.08 -30.32 -15.09
N LYS A 284 28.85 -30.47 -15.58
CA LYS A 284 27.96 -29.35 -15.85
C LYS A 284 26.99 -29.14 -14.70
N TYR A 285 26.72 -27.88 -14.37
CA TYR A 285 25.71 -27.50 -13.40
C TYR A 285 24.67 -26.59 -14.05
N ASN A 286 23.41 -26.92 -13.90
CA ASN A 286 22.29 -26.08 -14.31
C ASN A 286 21.91 -25.14 -13.18
N PHE A 287 21.66 -23.88 -13.49
CA PHE A 287 20.97 -22.97 -12.58
C PHE A 287 19.53 -23.45 -12.41
N ILE A 288 19.11 -23.70 -11.17
CA ILE A 288 17.77 -24.24 -10.86
C ILE A 288 16.88 -23.27 -10.10
N GLY A 289 17.38 -22.06 -9.82
CA GLY A 289 16.57 -20.95 -9.29
C GLY A 289 17.19 -20.22 -8.10
N CYS A 290 16.41 -19.27 -7.58
CA CYS A 290 16.72 -18.51 -6.38
C CYS A 290 15.93 -19.08 -5.20
N TYR A 291 16.60 -19.44 -4.12
CA TYR A 291 16.01 -20.12 -2.98
C TYR A 291 16.39 -19.42 -1.68
N LYS A 292 15.55 -19.58 -0.66
CA LYS A 292 15.83 -19.11 0.68
C LYS A 292 16.81 -20.08 1.33
N ASP A 293 17.83 -19.52 1.95
CA ASP A 293 18.70 -20.21 2.90
C ASP A 293 18.36 -19.76 4.33
N ARG A 294 19.15 -20.15 5.34
CA ARG A 294 18.97 -19.75 6.74
C ARG A 294 20.33 -19.39 7.36
N ALA A 295 20.33 -18.95 8.60
CA ALA A 295 21.56 -18.85 9.37
C ALA A 295 22.09 -20.24 9.73
N ASP A 296 23.40 -20.37 9.90
CA ASP A 296 24.00 -21.54 10.53
C ASP A 296 23.36 -21.75 11.94
N PRO A 297 23.13 -23.00 12.37
CA PRO A 297 23.53 -24.26 11.71
C PRO A 297 22.51 -24.80 10.69
N ASN A 298 21.42 -24.08 10.42
CA ASN A 298 20.25 -24.62 9.72
C ASN A 298 20.27 -24.38 8.20
N ARG A 299 21.44 -24.41 7.56
CA ARG A 299 21.60 -24.09 6.13
C ARG A 299 20.93 -25.11 5.23
N ALA A 300 20.63 -24.70 3.99
CA ALA A 300 19.92 -25.51 3.01
C ALA A 300 20.81 -26.61 2.42
N LEU A 301 22.12 -26.33 2.30
CA LEU A 301 23.13 -27.28 1.84
C LEU A 301 23.97 -27.76 3.03
N ASP A 302 24.19 -29.07 3.06
CA ASP A 302 24.79 -29.83 4.15
C ASP A 302 26.33 -29.95 4.09
N GLY A 303 26.96 -29.33 3.09
CA GLY A 303 28.38 -29.50 2.83
C GLY A 303 29.22 -28.24 3.10
N ALA A 304 30.21 -28.01 2.24
CA ALA A 304 31.22 -26.99 2.46
C ALA A 304 30.70 -25.58 2.22
N ALA A 305 31.18 -24.61 3.00
CA ALA A 305 31.00 -23.18 2.78
C ALA A 305 32.34 -22.48 2.58
N LEU A 306 32.42 -21.56 1.62
CA LEU A 306 33.61 -20.78 1.31
C LEU A 306 33.25 -19.32 1.05
N PHE A 307 34.10 -18.42 1.54
CA PHE A 307 33.96 -16.98 1.35
C PHE A 307 35.13 -16.47 0.52
N SER A 308 34.87 -15.51 -0.39
CA SER A 308 35.93 -14.87 -1.19
C SER A 308 35.49 -13.47 -1.58
N ASN A 309 36.42 -12.51 -1.51
CA ASN A 309 36.22 -11.15 -2.01
C ASN A 309 36.34 -11.05 -3.55
N ALA A 310 36.66 -12.16 -4.21
CA ALA A 310 36.71 -12.28 -5.67
C ALA A 310 35.81 -13.44 -6.14
N ARG A 311 34.59 -13.55 -5.57
CA ARG A 311 33.65 -14.62 -5.91
C ARG A 311 33.09 -14.44 -7.31
N THR A 312 33.08 -15.50 -8.11
CA THR A 312 32.35 -15.60 -9.37
C THR A 312 31.51 -16.87 -9.40
N ILE A 313 30.52 -16.93 -10.29
CA ILE A 313 29.69 -18.14 -10.47
C ILE A 313 30.57 -19.32 -10.90
N GLN A 314 31.40 -19.12 -11.93
CA GLN A 314 32.34 -20.14 -12.43
C GLN A 314 33.27 -20.64 -11.32
N GLY A 315 33.80 -19.73 -10.49
CA GLY A 315 34.69 -20.08 -9.39
C GLY A 315 33.99 -20.95 -8.35
N CYS A 316 32.77 -20.60 -7.95
CA CYS A 316 31.99 -21.41 -7.02
C CYS A 316 31.69 -22.80 -7.58
N ILE A 317 31.16 -22.87 -8.81
CA ILE A 317 30.77 -24.13 -9.44
C ILE A 317 31.96 -25.06 -9.61
N THR A 318 33.09 -24.54 -10.10
CA THR A 318 34.32 -25.33 -10.23
C THR A 318 34.75 -25.90 -8.89
N THR A 319 34.78 -25.07 -7.84
CA THR A 319 35.22 -25.51 -6.51
C THR A 319 34.28 -26.55 -5.89
N MET A 320 32.97 -26.46 -6.10
CA MET A 320 32.03 -27.45 -5.58
C MET A 320 32.00 -28.74 -6.41
N ALA A 321 32.24 -28.64 -7.72
CA ALA A 321 32.43 -29.80 -8.60
C ALA A 321 33.69 -30.58 -8.23
N ASP A 322 34.81 -29.90 -7.97
CA ASP A 322 36.08 -30.53 -7.55
C ASP A 322 35.95 -31.26 -6.20
N ARG A 323 34.96 -30.88 -5.38
CA ARG A 323 34.59 -31.58 -4.14
C ARG A 323 33.53 -32.66 -4.31
N GLY A 324 33.04 -32.89 -5.52
CA GLY A 324 32.04 -33.91 -5.82
C GLY A 324 30.64 -33.59 -5.28
N PHE A 325 30.29 -32.32 -5.05
CA PHE A 325 28.97 -31.96 -4.53
C PHE A 325 27.89 -31.92 -5.60
N LYS A 326 26.72 -32.53 -5.35
CA LYS A 326 25.57 -32.48 -6.27
C LYS A 326 25.00 -31.07 -6.45
N TYR A 327 25.09 -30.23 -5.43
CA TYR A 327 24.56 -28.88 -5.42
C TYR A 327 25.66 -27.86 -5.12
N ALA A 328 25.50 -26.67 -5.70
CA ALA A 328 26.31 -25.50 -5.40
C ALA A 328 25.40 -24.27 -5.29
N ALA A 329 25.68 -23.39 -4.34
CA ALA A 329 24.87 -22.22 -4.06
C ALA A 329 25.76 -20.99 -3.87
N LEU A 330 25.33 -19.84 -4.38
CA LEU A 330 25.99 -18.55 -4.14
C LEU A 330 25.08 -17.66 -3.32
N GLU A 331 25.63 -16.97 -2.32
CA GLU A 331 24.88 -16.08 -1.42
C GLU A 331 25.68 -14.80 -1.13
N ASN A 332 24.95 -13.70 -0.88
CA ASN A 332 25.50 -12.42 -0.41
C ASN A 332 26.66 -11.83 -1.24
N GLY A 333 26.81 -12.23 -2.51
CA GLY A 333 27.86 -11.74 -3.40
C GLY A 333 29.25 -12.38 -3.20
N ASN A 334 29.54 -12.97 -2.05
CA ASN A 334 30.89 -13.46 -1.69
C ASN A 334 30.92 -14.93 -1.22
N GLU A 335 29.78 -15.48 -0.84
CA GLU A 335 29.65 -16.82 -0.29
C GLU A 335 29.40 -17.85 -1.38
N CYS A 336 29.95 -19.04 -1.18
CA CYS A 336 29.76 -20.21 -2.02
C CYS A 336 29.58 -21.43 -1.11
N ARG A 337 28.44 -22.10 -1.21
CA ARG A 337 28.17 -23.38 -0.52
C ARG A 337 28.04 -24.51 -1.50
N GLY A 338 28.34 -25.72 -1.04
CA GLY A 338 28.08 -26.95 -1.76
C GLY A 338 27.52 -28.00 -0.81
N GLY A 339 26.82 -28.98 -1.36
CA GLY A 339 26.23 -30.07 -0.57
C GLY A 339 25.76 -31.19 -1.48
N ASN A 340 25.50 -32.35 -0.89
CA ASN A 340 24.89 -33.48 -1.58
C ASN A 340 23.39 -33.59 -1.28
N THR A 341 22.96 -32.96 -0.19
CA THR A 341 21.56 -32.89 0.21
C THR A 341 21.09 -31.44 0.19
N LEU A 342 19.91 -31.22 -0.39
CA LEU A 342 19.17 -29.98 -0.27
C LEU A 342 18.08 -30.20 0.79
N LEU A 343 18.31 -29.73 2.02
CA LEU A 343 17.43 -29.98 3.17
C LEU A 343 16.06 -29.31 3.03
N TYR A 344 16.00 -28.19 2.30
CA TYR A 344 14.79 -27.48 1.94
C TYR A 344 15.03 -26.61 0.69
N SER A 345 13.96 -26.32 -0.05
CA SER A 345 14.03 -25.62 -1.34
C SER A 345 12.92 -24.57 -1.50
N SER A 346 12.71 -23.74 -0.47
CA SER A 346 11.72 -22.65 -0.54
C SER A 346 12.20 -21.55 -1.48
N THR A 347 11.42 -21.20 -2.51
CA THR A 347 11.63 -19.99 -3.32
C THR A 347 10.99 -18.75 -2.68
N VAL A 348 10.13 -18.95 -1.69
CA VAL A 348 9.36 -17.89 -1.02
C VAL A 348 10.28 -16.96 -0.25
N GLY A 349 10.20 -15.65 -0.55
CA GLY A 349 11.01 -14.61 0.10
C GLY A 349 12.49 -14.60 -0.31
N ALA A 350 12.87 -15.36 -1.33
CA ALA A 350 14.23 -15.37 -1.88
C ALA A 350 14.39 -14.27 -2.94
N THR A 351 15.40 -13.44 -2.79
CA THR A 351 15.80 -12.42 -3.76
C THR A 351 17.26 -12.62 -4.09
N CYS A 352 17.57 -12.94 -5.35
CA CYS A 352 18.94 -13.15 -5.80
C CYS A 352 19.31 -12.03 -6.78
N ASP A 353 19.73 -10.91 -6.22
CA ASP A 353 20.04 -9.66 -6.91
C ASP A 353 21.42 -9.10 -6.55
N LYS A 354 22.19 -9.79 -5.69
CA LYS A 354 23.50 -9.32 -5.26
C LYS A 354 24.57 -9.60 -6.31
N PRO A 355 25.28 -8.57 -6.81
CA PRO A 355 26.40 -8.78 -7.70
C PRO A 355 27.48 -9.64 -7.05
N CYS A 356 28.15 -10.46 -7.86
CA CYS A 356 29.30 -11.23 -7.41
C CYS A 356 30.49 -10.30 -7.12
N SER A 357 31.16 -10.51 -5.99
CA SER A 357 32.31 -9.69 -5.56
C SER A 357 33.49 -9.72 -6.54
N GLY A 358 33.66 -10.79 -7.31
CA GLY A 358 34.67 -10.92 -8.37
C GLY A 358 34.18 -10.65 -9.79
N ASN A 359 32.87 -10.44 -10.00
CA ASN A 359 32.30 -10.07 -11.29
C ASN A 359 30.92 -9.42 -11.12
N SER A 360 30.87 -8.09 -11.16
CA SER A 360 29.62 -7.34 -10.96
C SER A 360 28.56 -7.54 -12.06
N ALA A 361 28.92 -8.11 -13.20
CA ALA A 361 27.99 -8.49 -14.26
C ALA A 361 27.30 -9.84 -14.01
N GLN A 362 27.63 -10.52 -12.90
CA GLN A 362 27.01 -11.76 -12.45
C GLN A 362 26.29 -11.55 -11.13
N THR A 363 25.26 -12.34 -10.88
CA THR A 363 24.55 -12.34 -9.59
C THR A 363 24.96 -13.56 -8.76
N CYS A 364 25.24 -13.37 -7.47
CA CYS A 364 25.73 -14.39 -6.55
C CYS A 364 24.81 -14.46 -5.33
N GLY A 365 23.57 -14.92 -5.56
CA GLY A 365 22.51 -14.92 -4.57
C GLY A 365 22.04 -13.51 -4.23
N GLY A 366 21.60 -13.32 -2.99
CA GLY A 366 21.18 -12.02 -2.47
C GLY A 366 21.37 -11.90 -0.97
N SER A 367 20.85 -10.80 -0.42
CA SER A 367 20.89 -10.57 1.03
C SER A 367 19.85 -11.40 1.78
N VAL A 368 20.01 -11.43 3.11
CA VAL A 368 19.07 -12.06 4.05
C VAL A 368 18.86 -13.53 3.73
N TYR A 369 19.92 -14.30 3.52
CA TYR A 369 19.84 -15.74 3.24
C TYR A 369 19.05 -16.07 1.97
N SER A 370 19.48 -15.52 0.84
CA SER A 370 18.92 -15.84 -0.48
C SER A 370 20.04 -16.35 -1.37
N MET A 371 19.88 -17.56 -1.92
CA MET A 371 20.93 -18.26 -2.63
C MET A 371 20.56 -18.55 -4.08
N SER A 372 21.48 -18.26 -5.01
CA SER A 372 21.42 -18.74 -6.38
C SER A 372 21.84 -20.21 -6.38
N LEU A 373 20.91 -21.14 -6.63
CA LEU A 373 21.15 -22.58 -6.52
C LEU A 373 21.40 -23.23 -7.88
N TYR A 374 22.40 -24.11 -7.90
CA TYR A 374 22.86 -24.88 -9.04
C TYR A 374 22.89 -26.36 -8.70
N GLN A 375 22.61 -27.21 -9.69
CA GLN A 375 22.62 -28.66 -9.54
C GLN A 375 23.35 -29.31 -10.72
N VAL A 376 24.08 -30.40 -10.48
CA VAL A 376 24.68 -31.22 -11.53
C VAL A 376 23.64 -31.58 -12.60
N ALA A 377 23.98 -31.32 -13.86
CA ALA A 377 23.18 -31.69 -15.01
C ALA A 377 23.16 -33.21 -15.17
N ALA A 378 21.99 -33.78 -15.42
CA ALA A 378 21.78 -35.21 -15.64
C ALA A 378 22.42 -35.69 -16.95
#